data_AF-A0A7C3INZ9-F1
#
_entry.id   AF-A0A7C3INZ9-F1
#
_cell.length_a   1.000
_cell.length_b   1.000
_cell.length_c   1.000
_cell.angle_alpha   90.00
_cell.angle_beta   90.00
_cell.angle_gamma   90.00
#
_symmetry.space_group_name_H-M   'P 1'
#
loop_
_entity.id
_entity.type
_entity.pdbx_description
1 polymer ?
#
loop_
_entity_poly.entity_id
_entity_poly.type
_entity_poly.pdbx_seq_one_letter_code
_entity_poly.pdbx_strand_id
1 'polypeptide(L)'
;MKFTGLKIPRKVIKTLEETERIFFIQFGEILNEIDILYRCFLATSNLKWETELEQKAKISQLFFFIRSLASKLYEGWIIINSGYVESVLSLKFDKSLGSEATESLFEIRKYFGRKNNILIIRNKLGFHYEYKMIGDGIKNLEEIEENDLKIFLTPSKGNCIYSLSDAVIFAGMKKDLMLSKSNKIFDQLMDEITENCRHFQTFGDECLRKIIEPYFHLINGQEDYEITSAPLSTEIKLPQFIEIHK
;
A
#
# COMPACT_ATOMS: atom_id res chain seq x y z
N MET A 1 5.67 18.40 -12.62
CA MET A 1 5.91 16.95 -12.80
C MET A 1 5.55 16.58 -14.23
N LYS A 2 6.44 15.89 -14.94
CA LYS A 2 6.24 15.52 -16.34
C LYS A 2 5.76 14.08 -16.44
N PHE A 3 4.85 13.80 -17.35
CA PHE A 3 4.33 12.47 -17.63
C PHE A 3 4.37 12.20 -19.12
N THR A 4 4.58 10.95 -19.46
CA THR A 4 4.44 10.46 -20.82
C THR A 4 3.21 9.58 -20.89
N GLY A 5 2.19 10.03 -21.61
CA GLY A 5 1.02 9.22 -21.93
C GLY A 5 1.25 8.40 -23.18
N LEU A 6 0.94 7.11 -23.09
CA LEU A 6 0.99 6.18 -24.19
C LEU A 6 -0.42 5.74 -24.55
N LYS A 7 -0.87 6.04 -25.76
CA LYS A 7 -2.17 5.59 -26.24
C LYS A 7 -2.08 4.18 -26.80
N ILE A 8 -2.22 3.18 -25.94
CA ILE A 8 -2.10 1.77 -26.33
C ILE A 8 -3.34 1.34 -27.15
N PRO A 9 -3.23 1.05 -28.46
CA PRO A 9 -4.38 0.66 -29.25
C PRO A 9 -4.88 -0.73 -28.87
N ARG A 10 -6.20 -0.97 -29.02
CA ARG A 10 -6.80 -2.30 -28.79
C ARG A 10 -6.09 -3.42 -29.56
N LYS A 11 -5.56 -3.12 -30.75
CA LYS A 11 -4.80 -4.08 -31.56
C LYS A 11 -3.55 -4.56 -30.82
N VAL A 12 -2.79 -3.66 -30.18
CA VAL A 12 -1.59 -4.01 -29.40
C VAL A 12 -1.95 -4.92 -28.24
N ILE A 13 -2.99 -4.59 -27.47
CA ILE A 13 -3.45 -5.44 -26.36
C ILE A 13 -3.86 -6.84 -26.87
N LYS A 14 -4.51 -6.92 -28.04
CA LYS A 14 -4.91 -8.20 -28.64
C LYS A 14 -3.75 -9.00 -29.21
N THR A 15 -2.62 -8.37 -29.54
CA THR A 15 -1.42 -9.05 -30.06
C THR A 15 -0.47 -9.55 -28.99
N LEU A 16 -0.55 -9.01 -27.76
CA LEU A 16 0.18 -9.57 -26.62
C LEU A 16 -0.15 -11.05 -26.43
N GLU A 17 0.86 -11.83 -26.05
CA GLU A 17 0.63 -13.21 -25.62
C GLU A 17 -0.36 -13.22 -24.45
N GLU A 18 -1.13 -14.30 -24.28
CA GLU A 18 -2.19 -14.34 -23.27
C GLU A 18 -1.67 -14.07 -21.86
N THR A 19 -0.55 -14.69 -21.48
CA THR A 19 0.11 -14.48 -20.18
C THR A 19 0.58 -13.04 -20.02
N GLU A 20 1.20 -12.43 -21.05
CA GLU A 20 1.62 -11.03 -21.02
C GLU A 20 0.43 -10.10 -20.83
N ARG A 21 -0.65 -10.32 -21.58
CA ARG A 21 -1.86 -9.50 -21.52
C ARG A 21 -2.51 -9.56 -20.16
N ILE A 22 -2.67 -10.76 -19.59
CA ILE A 22 -3.29 -10.94 -18.27
C ILE A 22 -2.44 -10.26 -17.22
N PHE A 23 -1.13 -10.55 -17.19
CA PHE A 23 -0.21 -9.95 -16.22
C PHE A 23 -0.15 -8.43 -16.36
N PHE A 24 -0.05 -7.90 -17.58
CA PHE A 24 0.01 -6.45 -17.83
C PHE A 24 -1.20 -5.71 -17.25
N ILE A 25 -2.41 -6.27 -17.42
CA ILE A 25 -3.63 -5.66 -16.90
C ILE A 25 -3.75 -5.82 -15.38
N GLN A 26 -3.50 -7.02 -14.85
CA GLN A 26 -3.61 -7.27 -13.41
C GLN A 26 -2.57 -6.48 -12.61
N PHE A 27 -1.32 -6.47 -13.10
CA PHE A 27 -0.24 -5.79 -12.42
C PHE A 27 -0.34 -4.27 -12.56
N GLY A 28 -0.79 -3.76 -13.71
CA GLY A 28 -1.13 -2.34 -13.86
C GLY A 28 -2.22 -1.89 -12.88
N GLU A 29 -3.26 -2.69 -12.67
CA GLU A 29 -4.33 -2.36 -11.74
C GLU A 29 -3.84 -2.35 -10.27
N ILE A 30 -3.08 -3.36 -9.84
CA ILE A 30 -2.59 -3.38 -8.45
C ILE A 30 -1.58 -2.24 -8.19
N LEU A 31 -0.79 -1.83 -9.18
CA LEU A 31 0.08 -0.65 -9.07
C LEU A 31 -0.73 0.63 -8.91
N ASN A 32 -1.84 0.81 -9.65
CA ASN A 32 -2.74 1.95 -9.47
C ASN A 32 -3.30 2.00 -8.02
N GLU A 33 -3.73 0.86 -7.49
CA GLU A 33 -4.26 0.78 -6.13
C GLU A 33 -3.19 1.07 -5.08
N ILE A 34 -1.98 0.51 -5.25
CA ILE A 34 -0.81 0.78 -4.39
C ILE A 34 -0.51 2.28 -4.40
N ASP A 35 -0.47 2.90 -5.58
CA ASP A 35 -0.18 4.33 -5.76
C ASP A 35 -1.20 5.24 -5.08
N ILE A 36 -2.50 4.93 -5.22
CA ILE A 36 -3.58 5.68 -4.57
C ILE A 36 -3.44 5.57 -3.05
N LEU A 37 -3.30 4.34 -2.54
CA LEU A 37 -3.19 4.10 -1.11
C LEU A 37 -1.91 4.69 -0.52
N TYR A 38 -0.79 4.63 -1.25
CA TYR A 38 0.48 5.18 -0.82
C TYR A 38 0.42 6.71 -0.70
N ARG A 39 -0.24 7.41 -1.65
CA ARG A 39 -0.49 8.85 -1.52
C ARG A 39 -1.35 9.18 -0.29
N CYS A 40 -2.41 8.42 -0.03
CA CYS A 40 -3.23 8.60 1.16
C CYS A 40 -2.46 8.33 2.46
N PHE A 41 -1.62 7.29 2.46
CA PHE A 41 -0.72 6.96 3.55
C PHE A 41 0.25 8.12 3.84
N LEU A 42 0.93 8.65 2.81
CA LEU A 42 1.82 9.80 2.94
C LEU A 42 1.11 11.07 3.44
N ALA A 43 -0.11 11.33 2.96
CA ALA A 43 -0.89 12.47 3.41
C ALA A 43 -1.33 12.35 4.89
N THR A 44 -1.44 11.12 5.40
CA THR A 44 -1.85 10.86 6.80
C THR A 44 -0.64 10.74 7.74
N SER A 45 0.53 10.37 7.22
CA SER A 45 1.76 10.20 8.01
C SER A 45 2.35 11.51 8.53
N ASN A 46 1.88 12.67 8.06
CA ASN A 46 2.23 13.97 8.65
C ASN A 46 1.48 14.17 9.99
N LEU A 47 2.08 13.59 11.03
CA LEU A 47 1.61 13.54 12.41
C LEU A 47 1.73 14.90 13.11
N LYS A 48 0.88 15.85 12.73
CA LYS A 48 0.65 17.12 13.45
C LYS A 48 -0.80 17.21 13.89
N TRP A 49 -1.05 17.56 15.15
CA TRP A 49 -2.39 17.72 15.72
C TRP A 49 -2.36 18.79 16.81
N GLU A 50 -3.50 19.43 17.04
CA GLU A 50 -3.67 20.43 18.10
C GLU A 50 -4.42 19.85 19.31
N THR A 51 -5.27 18.86 19.08
CA THR A 51 -6.08 18.23 20.11
C THR A 51 -5.87 16.72 20.20
N GLU A 52 -6.20 16.14 21.36
CA GLU A 52 -6.22 14.68 21.54
C GLU A 52 -7.20 14.01 20.56
N LEU A 53 -8.37 14.62 20.35
CA LEU A 53 -9.39 14.11 19.42
C LEU A 53 -8.84 13.98 17.99
N GLU A 54 -8.15 15.02 17.50
CA GLU A 54 -7.48 15.01 16.20
C GLU A 54 -6.38 13.96 16.11
N GLN A 55 -5.57 13.83 17.18
CA GLN A 55 -4.53 12.81 17.26
C GLN A 55 -5.13 11.41 17.07
N LYS A 56 -6.19 11.09 17.82
CA LYS A 56 -6.85 9.79 17.73
C LYS A 56 -7.45 9.54 16.35
N ALA A 57 -8.12 10.54 15.78
CA ALA A 57 -8.68 10.45 14.43
C ALA A 57 -7.60 10.14 13.38
N LYS A 58 -6.46 10.84 13.46
CA LYS A 58 -5.33 10.64 12.54
C LYS A 58 -4.69 9.28 12.68
N ILE A 59 -4.48 8.80 13.91
CA ILE A 59 -3.92 7.46 14.16
C ILE A 59 -4.85 6.39 13.60
N SER A 60 -6.17 6.48 13.84
CA SER A 60 -7.15 5.55 13.27
C SER A 60 -7.11 5.53 11.74
N GLN A 61 -7.07 6.71 11.10
CA GLN A 61 -6.99 6.85 9.65
C GLN A 61 -5.67 6.29 9.09
N LEU A 62 -4.54 6.58 9.75
CA LEU A 62 -3.23 6.05 9.36
C LEU A 62 -3.22 4.53 9.46
N PHE A 63 -3.77 3.98 10.55
CA PHE A 63 -3.85 2.54 10.75
C PHE A 63 -4.72 1.84 9.70
N PHE A 64 -5.82 2.48 9.27
CA PHE A 64 -6.61 1.99 8.14
C PHE A 64 -5.77 1.92 6.84
N PHE A 65 -5.01 2.97 6.51
CA PHE A 65 -4.20 2.98 5.29
C PHE A 65 -3.02 2.00 5.36
N ILE A 66 -2.36 1.86 6.52
CA ILE A 66 -1.33 0.84 6.76
C ILE A 66 -1.88 -0.56 6.45
N ARG A 67 -3.02 -0.93 7.02
CA ARG A 67 -3.62 -2.26 6.82
C ARG A 67 -4.04 -2.50 5.38
N SER A 68 -4.65 -1.49 4.76
CA SER A 68 -5.11 -1.57 3.37
C SER A 68 -3.94 -1.71 2.40
N LEU A 69 -2.91 -0.87 2.56
CA LEU A 69 -1.73 -0.85 1.71
C LEU A 69 -0.89 -2.11 1.86
N ALA A 70 -0.64 -2.56 3.11
CA ALA A 70 0.01 -3.85 3.36
C ALA A 70 -0.74 -5.00 2.67
N SER A 71 -2.07 -5.03 2.79
CA SER A 71 -2.87 -6.07 2.14
C SER A 71 -2.73 -6.04 0.62
N LYS A 72 -2.77 -4.86 -0.01
CA LYS A 72 -2.58 -4.72 -1.46
C LYS A 72 -1.15 -5.06 -1.92
N LEU A 73 -0.12 -4.72 -1.15
CA LEU A 73 1.26 -5.15 -1.43
C LEU A 73 1.38 -6.68 -1.44
N TYR A 74 0.72 -7.36 -0.51
CA TYR A 74 0.71 -8.82 -0.48
C TYR A 74 -0.02 -9.44 -1.67
N GLU A 75 -1.19 -8.91 -2.05
CA GLU A 75 -1.89 -9.36 -3.27
C GLU A 75 -1.05 -9.08 -4.53
N GLY A 76 -0.36 -7.94 -4.58
CA GLY A 76 0.59 -7.62 -5.62
C GLY A 76 1.75 -8.63 -5.67
N TRP A 77 2.27 -9.07 -4.54
CA TRP A 77 3.28 -10.14 -4.50
C TRP A 77 2.73 -11.44 -5.10
N ILE A 78 1.49 -11.82 -4.79
CA ILE A 78 0.87 -13.02 -5.39
C ILE A 78 0.82 -12.89 -6.92
N ILE A 79 0.44 -11.73 -7.43
CA ILE A 79 0.43 -11.44 -8.88
C ILE A 79 1.84 -11.53 -9.47
N ILE A 80 2.85 -10.93 -8.84
CA ILE A 80 4.24 -11.00 -9.30
C ILE A 80 4.75 -12.44 -9.27
N ASN A 81 4.52 -13.17 -8.19
CA ASN A 81 5.05 -14.52 -8.04
C ASN A 81 4.46 -15.47 -9.08
N SER A 82 3.12 -15.52 -9.17
CA SER A 82 2.43 -16.44 -10.09
C SER A 82 2.44 -15.99 -11.55
N GLY A 83 2.31 -14.68 -11.78
CA GLY A 83 2.17 -14.11 -13.12
C GLY A 83 3.48 -13.72 -13.78
N TYR A 84 4.56 -13.53 -13.02
CA TYR A 84 5.88 -13.18 -13.54
C TYR A 84 6.95 -14.21 -13.18
N VAL A 85 7.26 -14.38 -11.89
CA VAL A 85 8.41 -15.17 -11.41
C VAL A 85 8.32 -16.64 -11.83
N GLU A 86 7.18 -17.28 -11.55
CA GLU A 86 6.90 -18.69 -11.87
C GLU A 86 6.43 -18.90 -13.32
N SER A 87 6.37 -17.84 -14.11
CA SER A 87 5.86 -17.86 -15.48
C SER A 87 6.99 -17.79 -16.53
N VAL A 88 6.62 -17.92 -17.79
CA VAL A 88 7.53 -17.68 -18.93
C VAL A 88 7.98 -16.22 -19.05
N LEU A 89 7.33 -15.27 -18.37
CA LEU A 89 7.68 -13.85 -18.44
C LEU A 89 9.03 -13.55 -17.81
N SER A 90 9.40 -14.21 -16.71
CA SER A 90 10.73 -14.04 -16.09
C SER A 90 11.84 -14.45 -17.07
N LEU A 91 11.68 -15.59 -17.75
CA LEU A 91 12.63 -16.05 -18.77
C LEU A 91 12.77 -15.06 -19.93
N LYS A 92 11.69 -14.37 -20.27
CA LYS A 92 11.62 -13.41 -21.39
C LYS A 92 12.24 -12.06 -21.01
N PHE A 93 11.93 -11.54 -19.84
CA PHE A 93 12.21 -10.14 -19.49
C PHE A 93 13.36 -9.95 -18.50
N ASP A 94 13.73 -10.92 -17.67
CA ASP A 94 14.74 -10.75 -16.61
C ASP A 94 16.07 -10.21 -17.14
N LYS A 95 16.51 -10.69 -18.31
CA LYS A 95 17.78 -10.24 -18.94
C LYS A 95 17.73 -8.83 -19.52
N SER A 96 16.54 -8.27 -19.68
CA SER A 96 16.30 -6.96 -20.27
C SER A 96 15.96 -5.88 -19.24
N LEU A 97 15.69 -6.27 -17.99
CA LEU A 97 15.45 -5.33 -16.90
C LEU A 97 16.74 -4.55 -16.58
N GLY A 98 16.59 -3.27 -16.27
CA GLY A 98 17.63 -2.46 -15.68
C GLY A 98 18.05 -2.96 -14.30
N SER A 99 19.18 -2.46 -13.82
CA SER A 99 19.72 -2.83 -12.50
C SER A 99 18.75 -2.51 -11.36
N GLU A 100 18.07 -1.37 -11.41
CA GLU A 100 17.15 -0.92 -10.36
C GLU A 100 15.89 -1.80 -10.28
N ALA A 101 15.29 -2.17 -11.41
CA ALA A 101 14.14 -3.08 -11.42
C ALA A 101 14.55 -4.51 -11.04
N THR A 102 15.74 -4.95 -11.45
CA THR A 102 16.30 -6.26 -11.06
C THR A 102 16.51 -6.34 -9.55
N GLU A 103 17.12 -5.31 -8.96
CA GLU A 103 17.33 -5.21 -7.52
C GLU A 103 15.99 -5.13 -6.77
N SER A 104 15.04 -4.34 -7.27
CA SER A 104 13.71 -4.23 -6.66
C SER A 104 12.95 -5.55 -6.69
N LEU A 105 12.98 -6.29 -7.81
CA LEU A 105 12.39 -7.63 -7.89
C LEU A 105 13.07 -8.60 -6.92
N PHE A 106 14.39 -8.52 -6.77
CA PHE A 106 15.12 -9.33 -5.80
C PHE A 106 14.68 -9.04 -4.36
N GLU A 107 14.58 -7.77 -3.97
CA GLU A 107 14.15 -7.39 -2.62
C GLU A 107 12.68 -7.75 -2.35
N ILE A 108 11.78 -7.60 -3.34
CA ILE A 108 10.40 -8.10 -3.25
C ILE A 108 10.40 -9.60 -2.96
N ARG A 109 11.11 -10.41 -3.77
CA ARG A 109 11.14 -11.87 -3.61
C ARG A 109 11.73 -12.27 -2.26
N LYS A 110 12.80 -11.62 -1.84
CA LYS A 110 13.48 -11.87 -0.57
C LYS A 110 12.60 -11.53 0.63
N TYR A 111 11.85 -10.43 0.57
CA TYR A 111 10.95 -10.00 1.63
C TYR A 111 9.71 -10.90 1.71
N PHE A 112 9.02 -11.11 0.59
CA PHE A 112 7.75 -11.84 0.55
C PHE A 112 7.89 -13.36 0.49
N GLY A 113 9.07 -13.89 0.13
CA GLY A 113 9.38 -15.32 0.14
C GLY A 113 9.51 -15.95 1.53
N ARG A 114 9.32 -15.16 2.59
CA ARG A 114 9.36 -15.60 3.99
C ARG A 114 8.24 -14.91 4.78
N LYS A 115 8.02 -15.38 6.02
CA LYS A 115 7.12 -14.69 6.96
C LYS A 115 7.60 -13.24 7.17
N ASN A 116 6.67 -12.30 7.10
CA ASN A 116 6.92 -10.87 7.20
C ASN A 116 5.69 -10.16 7.78
N ASN A 117 5.84 -8.88 8.17
CA ASN A 117 4.76 -8.14 8.84
C ASN A 117 3.59 -7.85 7.90
N ILE A 118 3.84 -7.58 6.63
CA ILE A 118 2.79 -7.32 5.64
C ILE A 118 1.86 -8.54 5.49
N LEU A 119 2.41 -9.75 5.41
CA LEU A 119 1.66 -11.00 5.38
C LEU A 119 0.81 -11.19 6.65
N ILE A 120 1.39 -10.90 7.82
CA ILE A 120 0.68 -11.01 9.11
C ILE A 120 -0.50 -10.04 9.14
N ILE A 121 -0.28 -8.79 8.76
CA ILE A 121 -1.32 -7.77 8.68
C ILE A 121 -2.42 -8.20 7.70
N ARG A 122 -2.06 -8.61 6.48
CA ARG A 122 -3.04 -9.06 5.48
C ARG A 122 -3.94 -10.18 6.02
N ASN A 123 -3.33 -11.20 6.62
CA ASN A 123 -4.08 -12.38 7.08
C ASN A 123 -4.93 -12.13 8.33
N LYS A 124 -4.48 -11.25 9.24
CA LYS A 124 -5.13 -11.05 10.54
C LYS A 124 -6.01 -9.81 10.63
N LEU A 125 -5.73 -8.80 9.80
CA LEU A 125 -6.19 -7.41 9.99
C LEU A 125 -6.62 -6.67 8.74
N GLY A 126 -6.16 -7.11 7.56
CA GLY A 126 -6.44 -6.45 6.29
C GLY A 126 -7.94 -6.33 6.05
N PHE A 127 -8.61 -7.48 6.12
CA PHE A 127 -10.07 -7.60 5.96
C PHE A 127 -10.68 -8.61 6.94
N HIS A 128 -9.92 -8.99 7.96
CA HIS A 128 -10.30 -9.95 8.98
C HIS A 128 -10.22 -9.28 10.35
N TYR A 129 -11.17 -9.60 11.22
CA TYR A 129 -11.17 -9.20 12.63
C TYR A 129 -10.96 -10.47 13.47
N GLU A 130 -9.73 -10.97 13.49
CA GLU A 130 -9.44 -12.27 14.10
C GLU A 130 -9.78 -12.26 15.60
N TYR A 131 -10.74 -13.09 16.01
CA TYR A 131 -11.24 -13.16 17.39
C TYR A 131 -10.11 -13.41 18.41
N LYS A 132 -9.17 -14.30 18.08
CA LYS A 132 -8.03 -14.61 18.95
C LYS A 132 -7.16 -13.38 19.19
N MET A 133 -6.84 -12.64 18.12
CA MET A 133 -6.02 -11.44 18.21
C MET A 133 -6.71 -10.34 19.05
N ILE A 134 -8.02 -10.17 18.90
CA ILE A 134 -8.80 -9.25 19.77
C ILE A 134 -8.74 -9.73 21.23
N GLY A 135 -8.95 -11.02 21.47
CA GLY A 135 -8.84 -11.61 22.80
C GLY A 135 -7.45 -11.44 23.43
N ASP A 136 -6.39 -11.55 22.64
CA ASP A 136 -5.02 -11.31 23.09
C ASP A 136 -4.78 -9.83 23.39
N GLY A 137 -5.35 -8.90 22.63
CA GLY A 137 -5.35 -7.47 22.95
C GLY A 137 -6.04 -7.15 24.28
N ILE A 138 -7.22 -7.74 24.52
CA ILE A 138 -7.97 -7.58 25.78
C ILE A 138 -7.20 -8.15 26.98
N LYS A 139 -6.40 -9.20 26.80
CA LYS A 139 -5.58 -9.76 27.88
C LYS A 139 -4.40 -8.88 28.29
N ASN A 140 -4.03 -7.88 27.48
CA ASN A 140 -2.93 -6.96 27.77
C ASN A 140 -3.42 -5.50 27.82
N LEU A 141 -4.62 -5.27 28.37
CA LEU A 141 -5.14 -3.91 28.52
C LEU A 141 -4.21 -3.03 29.37
N GLU A 142 -3.46 -3.63 30.29
CA GLU A 142 -2.44 -2.96 31.10
C GLU A 142 -1.25 -2.41 30.29
N GLU A 143 -1.05 -2.87 29.05
CA GLU A 143 -0.06 -2.30 28.14
C GLU A 143 -0.61 -1.10 27.34
N ILE A 144 -1.89 -0.79 27.48
CA ILE A 144 -2.57 0.30 26.79
C ILE A 144 -2.69 1.48 27.75
N GLU A 145 -2.26 2.66 27.31
CA GLU A 145 -2.42 3.89 28.07
C GLU A 145 -3.91 4.18 28.29
N GLU A 146 -4.30 4.57 29.51
CA GLU A 146 -5.71 4.83 29.85
C GLU A 146 -6.36 5.89 28.93
N ASN A 147 -5.56 6.84 28.46
CA ASN A 147 -6.02 7.86 27.50
C ASN A 147 -6.38 7.29 26.12
N ASP A 148 -5.92 6.08 25.79
CA ASP A 148 -6.21 5.40 24.53
C ASP A 148 -7.52 4.60 24.61
N LEU A 149 -8.04 4.36 25.82
CA LEU A 149 -9.30 3.65 26.08
C LEU A 149 -10.53 4.57 25.96
N LYS A 150 -10.60 5.34 24.87
CA LYS A 150 -11.67 6.33 24.62
C LYS A 150 -12.45 6.04 23.34
N ILE A 151 -13.72 6.41 23.34
CA ILE A 151 -14.60 6.47 22.15
C ILE A 151 -15.17 7.90 22.08
N PHE A 152 -15.11 8.51 20.90
CA PHE A 152 -15.65 9.84 20.65
C PHE A 152 -16.88 9.73 19.75
N LEU A 153 -18.04 10.10 20.29
CA LEU A 153 -19.32 10.01 19.60
C LEU A 153 -19.87 11.39 19.28
N THR A 154 -20.52 11.52 18.13
CA THR A 154 -21.19 12.75 17.70
C THR A 154 -22.47 12.42 16.93
N PRO A 155 -23.51 13.28 16.99
CA PRO A 155 -24.69 13.13 16.13
C PRO A 155 -24.37 13.23 14.63
N SER A 156 -23.24 13.86 14.26
CA SER A 156 -22.80 13.99 12.87
C SER A 156 -22.23 12.66 12.35
N LYS A 157 -23.01 11.92 11.58
CA LYS A 157 -22.62 10.60 11.04
C LYS A 157 -21.29 10.72 10.26
N GLY A 158 -20.44 9.71 10.39
CA GLY A 158 -19.11 9.69 9.73
C GLY A 158 -17.99 10.36 10.53
N ASN A 159 -18.30 11.04 11.63
CA ASN A 159 -17.31 11.75 12.47
C ASN A 159 -17.06 11.09 13.84
N CYS A 160 -17.63 9.91 14.10
CA CYS A 160 -17.35 9.15 15.32
C CYS A 160 -15.99 8.45 15.23
N ILE A 161 -15.28 8.34 16.35
CA ILE A 161 -13.97 7.70 16.44
C ILE A 161 -14.00 6.62 17.53
N TYR A 162 -13.56 5.42 17.17
CA TYR A 162 -13.55 4.24 18.03
C TYR A 162 -12.11 3.87 18.42
N SER A 163 -11.36 4.84 18.94
CA SER A 163 -9.92 4.69 19.20
C SER A 163 -9.58 3.57 20.17
N LEU A 164 -10.45 3.27 21.15
CA LEU A 164 -10.32 2.10 22.03
C LEU A 164 -10.19 0.80 21.21
N SER A 165 -10.99 0.64 20.17
CA SER A 165 -10.94 -0.56 19.32
C SER A 165 -9.62 -0.66 18.57
N ASP A 166 -9.12 0.46 18.04
CA ASP A 166 -7.82 0.49 17.38
C ASP A 166 -6.68 0.17 18.35
N ALA A 167 -6.72 0.71 19.57
CA ALA A 167 -5.74 0.43 20.61
C ALA A 167 -5.69 -1.05 20.99
N VAL A 168 -6.86 -1.68 21.24
CA VAL A 168 -6.95 -3.11 21.56
C VAL A 168 -6.46 -3.97 20.40
N ILE A 169 -6.86 -3.64 19.16
CA ILE A 169 -6.41 -4.36 17.97
C ILE A 169 -4.89 -4.24 17.80
N PHE A 170 -4.34 -3.05 17.97
CA PHE A 170 -2.91 -2.80 17.87
C PHE A 170 -2.12 -3.56 18.96
N ALA A 171 -2.60 -3.56 20.20
CA ALA A 171 -2.01 -4.32 21.30
C ALA A 171 -2.00 -5.83 21.04
N GLY A 172 -3.09 -6.37 20.48
CA GLY A 172 -3.16 -7.78 20.06
C GLY A 172 -2.17 -8.11 18.94
N MET A 173 -2.07 -7.23 17.94
CA MET A 173 -1.18 -7.39 16.79
C MET A 173 0.30 -7.35 17.17
N LYS A 174 0.69 -6.50 18.12
CA LYS A 174 2.09 -6.27 18.52
C LYS A 174 2.86 -7.54 18.84
N LYS A 175 2.19 -8.58 19.37
CA LYS A 175 2.79 -9.88 19.70
C LYS A 175 3.14 -10.73 18.48
N ASP A 176 2.41 -10.54 17.38
CA ASP A 176 2.63 -11.30 16.15
C ASP A 176 3.66 -10.63 15.23
N LEU A 177 3.76 -9.30 15.28
CA LEU A 177 4.70 -8.55 14.45
C LEU A 177 6.14 -8.89 14.80
N MET A 178 6.94 -9.06 13.76
CA MET A 178 8.37 -9.35 13.83
C MET A 178 9.20 -8.06 14.01
N LEU A 179 8.69 -7.16 14.85
CA LEU A 179 9.30 -5.85 15.08
C LEU A 179 10.05 -5.83 16.41
N SER A 180 11.00 -4.90 16.53
CA SER A 180 11.76 -4.73 17.77
C SER A 180 10.81 -4.42 18.94
N LYS A 181 11.19 -4.78 20.18
CA LYS A 181 10.44 -4.41 21.40
C LYS A 181 10.44 -2.90 21.69
N SER A 182 10.89 -2.06 20.76
CA SER A 182 11.00 -0.62 20.95
C SER A 182 9.65 0.06 20.83
N ASN A 183 9.54 1.28 21.38
CA ASN A 183 8.35 2.13 21.23
C ASN A 183 8.20 2.70 19.81
N LYS A 184 9.04 2.28 18.85
CA LYS A 184 9.04 2.75 17.45
C LYS A 184 8.46 1.74 16.47
N ILE A 185 7.61 0.83 16.94
CA ILE A 185 6.97 -0.21 16.12
C ILE A 185 6.20 0.40 14.95
N PHE A 186 5.51 1.53 15.16
CA PHE A 186 4.79 2.23 14.09
C PHE A 186 5.74 2.77 13.03
N ASP A 187 6.81 3.46 13.42
CA ASP A 187 7.81 3.99 12.48
C ASP A 187 8.43 2.86 11.65
N GLN A 188 8.80 1.75 12.30
CA GLN A 188 9.37 0.58 11.61
C GLN A 188 8.40 -0.01 10.57
N LEU A 189 7.11 -0.11 10.91
CA LEU A 189 6.10 -0.60 9.99
C LEU A 189 5.86 0.37 8.82
N MET A 190 5.91 1.67 9.09
CA MET A 190 5.77 2.71 8.07
C MET A 190 6.94 2.70 7.08
N ASP A 191 8.16 2.56 7.58
CA ASP A 191 9.38 2.42 6.76
C ASP A 191 9.31 1.14 5.91
N GLU A 192 8.91 0.02 6.53
CA GLU A 192 8.75 -1.27 5.87
C GLU A 192 7.72 -1.21 4.72
N ILE A 193 6.57 -0.57 4.94
CA ILE A 193 5.54 -0.38 3.90
C ILE A 193 6.05 0.55 2.80
N THR A 194 6.69 1.66 3.18
CA THR A 194 7.22 2.65 2.22
C THR A 194 8.24 2.02 1.29
N GLU A 195 9.18 1.26 1.83
CA GLU A 195 10.23 0.62 1.05
C GLU A 195 9.66 -0.44 0.10
N ASN A 196 8.69 -1.23 0.54
CA ASN A 196 8.02 -2.19 -0.34
C ASN A 196 7.21 -1.49 -1.44
N CYS A 197 6.54 -0.36 -1.17
CA CYS A 197 5.86 0.41 -2.23
C CYS A 197 6.86 0.85 -3.31
N ARG A 198 8.01 1.37 -2.90
CA ARG A 198 9.09 1.80 -3.80
C ARG A 198 9.54 0.66 -4.71
N HIS A 199 9.85 -0.51 -4.14
CA HIS A 199 10.27 -1.65 -4.95
C HIS A 199 9.19 -2.10 -5.95
N PHE A 200 7.92 -2.12 -5.53
CA PHE A 200 6.80 -2.46 -6.40
C PHE A 200 6.67 -1.50 -7.58
N GLN A 201 6.75 -0.20 -7.32
CA GLN A 201 6.68 0.84 -8.35
C GLN A 201 7.88 0.74 -9.30
N THR A 202 9.11 0.67 -8.77
CA THR A 202 10.33 0.57 -9.60
C THR A 202 10.33 -0.66 -10.50
N PHE A 203 10.01 -1.84 -9.95
CA PHE A 203 9.88 -3.05 -10.77
C PHE A 203 8.70 -2.95 -11.73
N GLY A 204 7.55 -2.46 -11.26
CA GLY A 204 6.30 -2.34 -11.99
C GLY A 204 6.40 -1.51 -13.25
N ASP A 205 6.91 -0.29 -13.10
CA ASP A 205 7.06 0.67 -14.20
C ASP A 205 7.94 0.10 -15.31
N GLU A 206 9.09 -0.47 -14.96
CA GLU A 206 9.99 -1.03 -15.95
C GLU A 206 9.45 -2.32 -16.57
N CYS A 207 8.90 -3.23 -15.77
CA CYS A 207 8.37 -4.50 -16.25
C CYS A 207 7.21 -4.29 -17.24
N LEU A 208 6.24 -3.46 -16.89
CA LEU A 208 5.10 -3.15 -17.76
C LEU A 208 5.57 -2.46 -19.04
N ARG A 209 6.55 -1.55 -18.96
CA ARG A 209 7.17 -0.93 -20.14
C ARG A 209 7.83 -1.97 -21.04
N LYS A 210 8.57 -2.94 -20.50
CA LYS A 210 9.22 -4.01 -21.28
C LYS A 210 8.24 -4.92 -22.01
N ILE A 211 7.06 -5.16 -21.44
CA ILE A 211 5.99 -5.93 -22.11
C ILE A 211 5.52 -5.23 -23.39
N ILE A 212 5.38 -3.90 -23.36
CA ILE A 212 4.85 -3.13 -24.51
C ILE A 212 5.93 -2.56 -25.44
N GLU A 213 7.20 -2.54 -25.02
CA GLU A 213 8.34 -2.01 -25.78
C GLU A 213 8.44 -2.56 -27.22
N PRO A 214 8.27 -3.87 -27.49
CA PRO A 214 8.30 -4.40 -28.86
C PRO A 214 7.23 -3.79 -29.78
N TYR A 215 6.16 -3.25 -29.21
CA TYR A 215 4.99 -2.72 -29.91
C TYR A 215 4.97 -1.20 -29.98
N PHE A 216 6.02 -0.50 -29.55
CA PHE A 216 6.08 0.98 -29.57
C PHE A 216 5.83 1.56 -30.96
N HIS A 217 6.27 0.89 -32.03
CA HIS A 217 6.01 1.29 -33.41
C HIS A 217 4.51 1.25 -33.81
N LEU A 218 3.66 0.58 -33.02
CA LEU A 218 2.20 0.52 -33.20
C LEU A 218 1.45 1.43 -32.21
N ILE A 219 2.13 1.99 -31.21
CA ILE A 219 1.53 2.92 -30.26
C ILE A 219 1.50 4.30 -30.90
N ASN A 220 0.31 4.69 -31.36
CA ASN A 220 0.10 5.94 -32.07
C ASN A 220 -0.09 7.08 -31.07
N GLY A 221 0.97 7.88 -30.91
CA GLY A 221 0.94 9.09 -30.10
C GLY A 221 1.56 8.87 -28.73
N GLN A 222 2.69 9.55 -28.53
CA GLN A 222 3.20 9.90 -27.23
C GLN A 222 2.70 11.30 -26.91
N GLU A 223 2.00 11.45 -25.81
CA GLU A 223 1.55 12.76 -25.33
C GLU A 223 2.34 13.10 -24.08
N ASP A 224 3.04 14.23 -24.10
CA ASP A 224 3.73 14.72 -22.91
C ASP A 224 2.76 15.61 -22.13
N TYR A 225 2.60 15.32 -20.84
CA TYR A 225 1.79 16.11 -19.93
C TYR A 225 2.68 16.75 -18.88
N GLU A 226 2.32 17.95 -18.45
CA GLU A 226 2.99 18.64 -17.36
C GLU A 226 1.97 19.10 -16.32
N ILE A 227 2.13 18.60 -15.09
CA ILE A 227 1.44 19.12 -13.92
C ILE A 227 2.32 20.20 -13.30
N THR A 228 1.88 21.45 -13.41
CA THR A 228 2.64 22.63 -12.98
C THR A 228 2.46 22.96 -11.49
N SER A 229 1.43 22.43 -10.83
CA SER A 229 1.05 22.79 -9.46
C SER A 229 0.64 21.58 -8.59
N ALA A 230 1.46 20.53 -8.56
CA ALA A 230 1.24 19.43 -7.61
C ALA A 230 1.69 19.86 -6.20
N PRO A 231 0.85 19.69 -5.14
CA PRO A 231 1.25 19.99 -3.78
C PRO A 231 2.33 19.00 -3.30
N LEU A 232 3.20 19.43 -2.39
CA LEU A 232 4.10 18.51 -1.71
C LEU A 232 3.28 17.55 -0.84
N SER A 233 3.75 16.31 -0.69
CA SER A 233 3.07 15.33 0.19
C SER A 233 2.91 15.85 1.63
N THR A 234 3.85 16.66 2.09
CA THR A 234 3.84 17.32 3.41
C THR A 234 2.81 18.45 3.53
N GLU A 235 2.29 18.96 2.42
CA GLU A 235 1.26 20.01 2.36
C GLU A 235 -0.15 19.43 2.28
N ILE A 236 -0.29 18.17 1.85
CA ILE A 236 -1.58 17.50 1.77
C ILE A 236 -2.06 17.10 3.16
N LYS A 237 -3.32 17.42 3.46
CA LYS A 237 -4.01 16.97 4.67
C LYS A 237 -5.31 16.27 4.26
N LEU A 238 -5.44 14.99 4.60
CA LEU A 238 -6.75 14.34 4.53
C LEU A 238 -7.62 14.85 5.69
N PRO A 239 -8.90 15.18 5.45
CA PRO A 239 -9.79 15.58 6.53
C PRO A 239 -10.09 14.39 7.45
N GLN A 240 -9.99 14.61 8.77
CA GLN A 240 -10.43 13.64 9.79
C GLN A 240 -11.91 13.81 10.11
N PHE A 241 -12.42 15.02 9.94
CA PHE A 241 -13.80 15.40 10.19
C PHE A 241 -14.34 16.18 9.00
N ILE A 242 -15.61 15.95 8.68
CA ILE A 242 -16.30 16.61 7.57
C ILE A 242 -17.69 17.09 8.01
N GLU A 243 -18.10 18.25 7.49
CA GLU A 243 -19.50 18.66 7.56
C GLU A 243 -20.29 17.93 6.47
N ILE A 244 -21.31 17.18 6.87
CA ILE A 244 -22.19 16.45 5.95
C ILE A 244 -23.52 17.19 5.90
N HIS A 245 -23.72 17.98 4.85
CA HIS A 245 -25.03 18.55 4.55
C HIS A 245 -25.95 17.45 4.01
N LYS A 246 -27.19 17.42 4.51
CA LYS A 246 -28.24 16.51 4.02
C LYS A 246 -28.90 17.04 2.76
#